data_AF-A0A972IST6-F1
#
_entry.id   AF-A0A972IST6-F1
#
_cell.length_a   1.000
_cell.length_b   1.000
_cell.length_c   1.000
_cell.angle_alpha   90.00
_cell.angle_beta   90.00
_cell.angle_gamma   90.00
#
_symmetry.space_group_name_H-M   'P 1'
#
loop_
_entity.id
_entity.type
_entity.pdbx_description
1 polymer ?
#
loop_
_entity_poly.entity_id
_entity_poly.type
_entity_poly.pdbx_seq_one_letter_code
_entity_poly.pdbx_strand_id
1 'polypeptide(L)'
;MIYDISIKLPQGWVSDLDSYTDESGVEITHLSCHLPNDRKQTDEALIDAYAGPMPEDTTAADQALANYADTVGFDEEDPEDFDPIIEWPFNGKKAYGFEALAEDDSPMRMMCFEPKKGILVVLVVLAKDDDTLVEAVELAERGLRLK
;
A
#
# COMPACT_ATOMS: atom_id res chain seq x y z
N MET A 1 7.48 -14.44 11.69
CA MET A 1 8.35 -14.84 10.56
C MET A 1 8.57 -13.58 9.77
N ILE A 2 9.81 -13.12 9.64
CA ILE A 2 10.12 -11.90 8.89
C ILE A 2 9.87 -12.15 7.40
N TYR A 3 9.12 -11.27 6.75
CA TYR A 3 8.79 -11.36 5.33
C TYR A 3 9.76 -10.50 4.52
N ASP A 4 10.65 -11.12 3.74
CA ASP A 4 11.62 -10.37 2.91
C ASP A 4 10.92 -9.77 1.67
N ILE A 5 10.48 -8.52 1.82
CA ILE A 5 9.92 -7.71 0.75
C ILE A 5 11.00 -6.77 0.18
N SER A 6 11.02 -6.64 -1.15
CA SER A 6 11.94 -5.75 -1.85
C SER A 6 11.30 -5.16 -3.10
N ILE A 7 11.64 -3.92 -3.45
CA ILE A 7 11.25 -3.31 -4.72
C ILE A 7 12.52 -3.04 -5.53
N LYS A 8 12.57 -3.53 -6.77
CA LYS A 8 13.65 -3.15 -7.70
C LYS A 8 13.43 -1.72 -8.19
N LEU A 9 14.14 -0.78 -7.59
CA LEU A 9 14.02 0.64 -7.90
C LEU A 9 14.99 1.09 -9.01
N PRO A 10 14.63 2.11 -9.81
CA PRO A 10 15.54 2.72 -10.77
C PRO A 10 16.60 3.58 -10.06
N GLN A 11 17.60 4.02 -10.83
CA GLN A 11 18.67 4.86 -10.28
C GLN A 11 18.10 6.15 -9.70
N GLY A 12 18.50 6.46 -8.46
CA GLY A 12 18.08 7.67 -7.77
C GLY A 12 16.78 7.54 -6.99
N TRP A 13 16.30 6.34 -6.67
CA TRP A 13 15.37 6.11 -5.57
C TRP A 13 16.13 5.55 -4.36
N VAL A 14 15.60 5.79 -3.18
CA VAL A 14 16.12 5.25 -1.90
C VAL A 14 15.07 4.32 -1.31
N SER A 15 15.52 3.26 -0.64
CA SER A 15 14.66 2.35 0.09
C SER A 15 15.17 2.13 1.51
N ASP A 16 14.28 2.22 2.47
CA ASP A 16 14.51 1.88 3.87
C ASP A 16 13.65 0.68 4.23
N LEU A 17 14.26 -0.33 4.86
CA LEU A 17 13.59 -1.55 5.30
C LEU A 17 13.69 -1.64 6.81
N ASP A 18 12.54 -1.74 7.46
CA ASP A 18 12.43 -1.95 8.90
C ASP A 18 11.50 -3.13 9.22
N SER A 19 11.55 -3.62 10.45
CA SER A 19 10.64 -4.65 10.93
C SER A 19 10.27 -4.39 12.38
N TYR A 20 8.98 -4.47 12.67
CA TYR A 20 8.44 -4.22 14.00
C TYR A 20 7.34 -5.21 14.34
N THR A 21 7.01 -5.29 15.62
CA THR A 21 5.84 -6.03 16.10
C THR A 21 4.71 -5.05 16.35
N ASP A 22 3.56 -5.27 15.71
CA ASP A 22 2.38 -4.44 15.92
C ASP A 22 1.74 -4.65 17.31
N GLU A 23 0.69 -3.91 17.60
CA GLU A 23 -0.01 -3.98 18.89
C GLU A 23 -0.65 -5.35 19.16
N SER A 24 -0.89 -6.13 18.11
CA SER A 24 -1.47 -7.49 18.17
C SER A 24 -0.40 -8.58 18.35
N GLY A 25 0.88 -8.22 18.42
CA GLY A 25 1.98 -9.18 18.53
C GLY A 25 2.41 -9.78 17.19
N VAL A 26 1.96 -9.21 16.07
CA VAL A 26 2.26 -9.67 14.73
C VAL A 26 3.52 -8.98 14.20
N GLU A 27 4.42 -9.76 13.63
CA GLU A 27 5.64 -9.25 13.02
C GLU A 27 5.34 -8.73 11.60
N ILE A 28 5.62 -7.45 11.38
CA ILE A 28 5.41 -6.73 10.13
C ILE A 28 6.76 -6.29 9.59
N THR A 29 6.97 -6.48 8.28
CA THR A 29 8.10 -5.90 7.56
C THR A 29 7.61 -4.70 6.76
N HIS A 30 8.23 -3.54 6.99
CA HIS A 30 7.91 -2.28 6.32
C HIS A 30 9.05 -1.90 5.38
N LEU A 31 8.71 -1.69 4.11
CA LEU A 31 9.60 -1.16 3.09
C LEU A 31 9.08 0.20 2.66
N SER A 32 9.88 1.25 2.87
CA SER A 32 9.59 2.60 2.42
C SER A 32 10.51 2.97 1.27
N CYS A 33 9.97 3.48 0.16
CA CYS A 33 10.73 3.90 -1.01
C CYS A 33 10.34 5.32 -1.41
N HIS A 34 11.33 6.20 -1.58
CA HIS A 34 11.13 7.60 -1.92
C HIS A 34 12.28 8.15 -2.77
N LEU A 35 12.08 9.33 -3.36
CA LEU A 35 13.14 10.03 -4.08
C LEU A 35 14.13 10.70 -3.08
N PRO A 36 15.45 10.67 -3.32
CA PRO A 36 16.49 11.15 -2.41
C PRO A 36 16.47 12.66 -2.18
N ASN A 37 15.83 13.41 -3.10
CA ASN A 37 15.66 14.86 -2.98
C ASN A 37 14.33 15.25 -2.32
N ASP A 38 13.46 14.27 -2.05
CA ASP A 38 12.20 14.46 -1.37
C ASP A 38 12.46 14.59 0.14
N ARG A 39 12.50 15.84 0.63
CA ARG A 39 12.90 16.12 2.01
C ARG A 39 11.87 15.67 3.02
N LYS A 40 10.59 15.67 2.65
CA LYS A 40 9.51 15.15 3.50
C LYS A 40 9.18 13.70 3.22
N GLN A 41 9.79 13.11 2.19
CA GLN A 41 9.45 11.78 1.69
C GLN A 41 8.00 11.68 1.21
N THR A 42 7.36 12.83 0.95
CA THR A 42 5.98 12.98 0.46
C THR A 42 5.86 14.12 -0.55
N ASP A 43 6.91 14.93 -0.76
CA ASP A 43 6.87 16.11 -1.64
C ASP A 43 6.79 15.70 -3.12
N GLU A 44 7.22 14.48 -3.47
CA GLU A 44 7.23 13.99 -4.85
C GLU A 44 6.47 12.65 -4.99
N ALA A 45 7.00 11.59 -4.37
CA ALA A 45 6.41 10.26 -4.39
C ALA A 45 6.95 9.37 -3.27
N LEU A 46 6.05 8.64 -2.64
CA LEU A 46 6.29 7.64 -1.60
C LEU A 46 5.63 6.32 -1.97
N ILE A 47 6.36 5.23 -1.81
CA ILE A 47 5.82 3.87 -1.89
C ILE A 47 6.14 3.18 -0.57
N ASP A 48 5.11 2.94 0.22
CA ASP A 48 5.19 2.15 1.46
C ASP A 48 4.55 0.79 1.27
N ALA A 49 5.27 -0.27 1.62
CA ALA A 49 4.77 -1.64 1.57
C ALA A 49 4.93 -2.30 2.95
N TYR A 50 3.82 -2.75 3.52
CA TYR A 50 3.76 -3.49 4.77
C TYR A 50 3.43 -4.95 4.45
N ALA A 51 4.32 -5.86 4.83
CA ALA A 51 4.16 -7.29 4.63
C ALA A 51 3.97 -8.00 5.97
N GLY A 52 2.89 -8.77 6.08
CA GLY A 52 2.52 -9.50 7.29
C GLY A 52 1.70 -10.76 6.97
N PRO A 53 1.35 -11.56 8.00
CA PRO A 53 0.40 -12.65 7.81
C PRO A 53 -0.97 -12.06 7.45
N MET A 54 -1.70 -12.74 6.57
CA MET A 54 -3.13 -12.46 6.38
C MET A 54 -3.87 -12.76 7.70
N PRO A 55 -4.68 -11.84 8.24
CA PRO A 55 -5.50 -12.13 9.41
C PRO A 55 -6.46 -13.30 9.16
N GLU A 56 -6.69 -14.12 10.19
CA GLU A 56 -7.53 -15.32 10.08
C GLU A 56 -8.93 -14.97 9.57
N ASP A 57 -9.46 -15.81 8.67
CA ASP A 57 -10.79 -15.67 8.08
C ASP A 57 -11.06 -14.36 7.33
N THR A 58 -10.01 -13.64 6.91
CA THR A 58 -10.13 -12.42 6.09
C THR A 58 -9.53 -12.60 4.69
N THR A 59 -9.94 -11.72 3.78
CA THR A 59 -9.39 -11.59 2.43
C THR A 59 -8.71 -10.25 2.23
N ALA A 60 -7.92 -10.12 1.15
CA ALA A 60 -7.34 -8.83 0.78
C ALA A 60 -8.39 -7.73 0.55
N ALA A 61 -9.60 -8.08 0.10
CA ALA A 61 -10.70 -7.13 -0.04
C ALA A 61 -11.23 -6.67 1.32
N ASP A 62 -11.39 -7.58 2.29
CA ASP A 62 -11.80 -7.23 3.66
C ASP A 62 -10.77 -6.32 4.33
N GLN A 63 -9.47 -6.60 4.12
CA GLN A 63 -8.38 -5.75 4.61
C GLN A 63 -8.40 -4.37 3.94
N ALA A 64 -8.72 -4.30 2.64
CA ALA A 64 -8.84 -3.04 1.93
C ALA A 64 -9.97 -2.16 2.50
N LEU A 65 -11.13 -2.78 2.78
CA LEU A 65 -12.28 -2.12 3.39
C LEU A 65 -11.99 -1.63 4.81
N ALA A 66 -11.31 -2.45 5.62
CA ALA A 66 -10.89 -2.05 6.96
C ALA A 66 -9.97 -0.82 6.92
N ASN A 67 -8.97 -0.83 6.03
CA ASN A 67 -8.07 0.32 5.86
C ASN A 67 -8.80 1.56 5.34
N TYR A 68 -9.85 1.42 4.51
CA TYR A 68 -10.67 2.56 4.09
C TYR A 68 -11.40 3.18 5.27
N ALA A 69 -12.04 2.34 6.09
CA ALA A 69 -12.76 2.78 7.28
C ALA A 69 -11.84 3.53 8.26
N ASP A 70 -10.60 3.06 8.42
CA ASP A 70 -9.62 3.67 9.32
C ASP A 70 -8.97 4.95 8.76
N THR A 71 -8.84 5.06 7.44
CA THR A 71 -8.11 6.17 6.79
C THR A 71 -9.02 7.29 6.33
N VAL A 72 -10.11 6.94 5.62
CA VAL A 72 -11.05 7.89 5.01
C VAL A 72 -12.32 7.99 5.84
N GLY A 73 -12.83 6.85 6.31
CA GLY A 73 -14.11 6.74 6.98
C GLY A 73 -15.29 6.74 6.01
N PHE A 74 -16.47 6.38 6.53
CA PHE A 74 -17.74 6.45 5.81
C PHE A 74 -18.49 7.71 6.23
N ASP A 75 -19.14 8.37 5.27
CA ASP A 75 -20.03 9.49 5.54
C ASP A 75 -21.44 8.98 5.94
N GLU A 76 -22.17 9.77 6.74
CA GLU A 76 -23.57 9.49 7.05
C GLU A 76 -24.47 9.55 5.80
N GLU A 77 -24.02 10.26 4.75
CA GLU A 77 -24.70 10.34 3.46
C GLU A 77 -24.41 9.15 2.53
N ASP A 78 -23.45 8.29 2.86
CA ASP A 78 -23.12 7.13 2.03
C ASP A 78 -24.27 6.11 2.01
N PRO A 79 -24.60 5.54 0.84
CA PRO A 79 -25.55 4.44 0.75
C PRO A 79 -25.17 3.26 1.66
N GLU A 80 -26.18 2.56 2.21
CA GLU A 80 -25.95 1.36 3.05
C GLU A 80 -25.15 0.26 2.33
N ASP A 81 -25.17 0.23 1.00
CA ASP A 81 -24.45 -0.70 0.13
C ASP A 81 -23.24 -0.09 -0.57
N PHE A 82 -22.75 1.07 -0.10
CA PHE A 82 -21.57 1.70 -0.65
C PHE A 82 -20.33 0.83 -0.45
N ASP A 83 -19.67 0.49 -1.56
CA ASP A 83 -18.40 -0.23 -1.57
C ASP A 83 -17.33 0.65 -2.24
N PRO A 84 -16.39 1.22 -1.46
CA PRO A 84 -15.31 2.06 -2.00
C PRO A 84 -14.20 1.23 -2.63
N ILE A 85 -14.26 -0.11 -2.54
CA ILE A 85 -13.14 -0.98 -2.89
C ILE A 85 -13.14 -1.33 -4.37
N ILE A 86 -12.05 -0.96 -5.02
CA ILE A 86 -11.78 -1.18 -6.44
C ILE A 86 -10.84 -2.38 -6.57
N GLU A 87 -11.13 -3.26 -7.53
CA GLU A 87 -10.25 -4.36 -7.92
C GLU A 87 -9.30 -3.90 -9.05
N TRP A 88 -7.99 -4.02 -8.84
CA TRP A 88 -6.96 -3.77 -9.85
C TRP A 88 -6.12 -5.02 -10.12
N PRO A 89 -5.65 -5.23 -11.37
CA PRO A 89 -4.54 -6.14 -11.61
C PRO A 89 -3.26 -5.55 -11.02
N PHE A 90 -2.51 -6.36 -10.27
CA PHE A 90 -1.19 -5.96 -9.74
C PHE A 90 -0.27 -7.18 -9.65
N ASN A 91 0.86 -7.14 -10.37
CA ASN A 91 1.92 -8.16 -10.32
C ASN A 91 1.39 -9.59 -10.61
N GLY A 92 0.47 -9.68 -11.56
CA GLY A 92 -0.20 -10.93 -11.96
C GLY A 92 -1.21 -11.47 -10.94
N LYS A 93 -1.58 -10.68 -9.93
CA LYS A 93 -2.60 -10.97 -8.91
C LYS A 93 -3.71 -9.93 -8.97
N LYS A 94 -4.77 -10.17 -8.20
CA LYS A 94 -5.80 -9.17 -7.90
C LYS A 94 -5.38 -8.41 -6.65
N ALA A 95 -5.39 -7.09 -6.73
CA ALA A 95 -5.27 -6.18 -5.61
C ALA A 95 -6.62 -5.48 -5.40
N TYR A 96 -6.91 -5.14 -4.16
CA TYR A 96 -8.15 -4.50 -3.74
C TYR A 96 -7.80 -3.26 -2.94
N GLY A 97 -8.50 -2.16 -3.15
CA GLY A 97 -8.15 -0.93 -2.46
C GLY A 97 -8.97 0.26 -2.90
N PHE A 98 -8.47 1.44 -2.61
CA PHE A 98 -9.17 2.68 -2.91
C PHE A 98 -8.16 3.78 -3.25
N GLU A 99 -8.68 4.84 -3.85
CA GLU A 99 -7.97 6.10 -4.05
C GLU A 99 -8.54 7.15 -3.11
N ALA A 100 -7.68 8.00 -2.58
CA ALA A 100 -8.08 9.11 -1.72
C ALA A 100 -7.08 10.27 -1.86
N LEU A 101 -7.36 11.37 -1.16
CA LEU A 101 -6.44 12.48 -1.00
C LEU A 101 -5.90 12.48 0.43
N ALA A 102 -4.60 12.71 0.58
CA ALA A 102 -4.00 12.99 1.88
C ALA A 102 -4.41 14.38 2.40
N GLU A 103 -4.05 14.69 3.65
CA GLU A 103 -4.39 15.99 4.28
C GLU A 103 -3.86 17.22 3.53
N ASP A 104 -2.81 17.05 2.72
CA ASP A 104 -2.20 18.10 1.90
C ASP A 104 -2.67 18.08 0.43
N ASP A 105 -3.80 17.43 0.16
CA ASP A 105 -4.40 17.24 -1.18
C ASP A 105 -3.56 16.36 -2.14
N SER A 106 -2.52 15.69 -1.65
CA SER A 106 -1.72 14.76 -2.46
C SER A 106 -2.52 13.49 -2.78
N PRO A 107 -2.60 13.04 -4.05
CA PRO A 107 -3.28 11.82 -4.40
C PRO A 107 -2.58 10.57 -3.84
N MET A 108 -3.39 9.66 -3.32
CA MET A 108 -2.99 8.42 -2.69
C MET A 108 -3.75 7.24 -3.30
N ARG A 109 -3.05 6.12 -3.48
CA ARG A 109 -3.67 4.81 -3.73
C ARG A 109 -3.19 3.81 -2.68
N MET A 110 -4.13 3.19 -1.97
CA MET A 110 -3.86 2.06 -1.09
C MET A 110 -4.35 0.77 -1.74
N MET A 111 -3.53 -0.28 -1.72
CA MET A 111 -3.84 -1.59 -2.27
C MET A 111 -3.45 -2.71 -1.31
N CYS A 112 -4.38 -3.61 -1.03
CA CYS A 112 -4.16 -4.88 -0.37
C CYS A 112 -4.10 -6.01 -1.39
N PHE A 113 -3.09 -6.88 -1.30
CA PHE A 113 -3.01 -8.09 -2.15
C PHE A 113 -2.29 -9.23 -1.45
N GLU A 114 -2.57 -10.46 -1.90
CA GLU A 114 -1.97 -11.68 -1.39
C GLU A 114 -0.93 -12.23 -2.39
N PRO A 115 0.36 -11.82 -2.30
CA PRO A 115 1.39 -12.29 -3.24
C PRO A 115 1.64 -13.80 -3.15
N LYS A 116 1.54 -14.37 -1.94
CA LYS A 116 1.63 -15.80 -1.64
C LYS A 116 0.55 -16.12 -0.61
N LYS A 117 0.00 -17.34 -0.66
CA LYS A 117 -1.07 -17.78 0.24
C LYS A 117 -0.70 -17.53 1.72
N GLY A 118 -1.56 -16.85 2.46
CA GLY A 118 -1.42 -16.49 3.87
C GLY A 118 -0.57 -15.26 4.14
N ILE A 119 -0.13 -14.51 3.12
CA ILE A 119 0.71 -13.32 3.28
C ILE A 119 -0.02 -12.13 2.68
N LEU A 120 -0.32 -11.14 3.52
CA LEU A 120 -0.90 -9.87 3.11
C LEU A 120 0.23 -8.88 2.84
N VAL A 121 0.10 -8.15 1.73
CA VAL A 121 0.84 -6.91 1.50
C VAL A 121 -0.15 -5.76 1.40
N VAL A 122 0.03 -4.76 2.24
CA VAL A 122 -0.63 -3.45 2.15
C VAL A 122 0.37 -2.49 1.50
N LEU A 123 0.03 -1.98 0.34
CA LEU A 123 0.84 -1.05 -0.44
C LEU A 123 0.15 0.31 -0.46
N VAL A 124 0.81 1.33 0.08
CA VAL A 124 0.38 2.72 0.04
C VAL A 124 1.29 3.46 -0.91
N VAL A 125 0.72 4.11 -1.91
CA VAL A 125 1.45 5.00 -2.81
C VAL A 125 0.87 6.39 -2.67
N LEU A 126 1.72 7.35 -2.33
CA LEU A 126 1.39 8.77 -2.28
C LEU A 126 2.23 9.49 -3.32
N ALA A 127 1.66 10.46 -4.02
CA ALA A 127 2.42 11.28 -4.96
C ALA A 127 1.88 12.71 -5.01
N LYS A 128 2.69 13.62 -5.54
CA LYS A 128 2.32 15.04 -5.68
C LYS A 128 1.17 15.32 -6.68
N ASP A 129 0.95 14.40 -7.62
CA ASP A 129 -0.06 14.51 -8.69
C ASP A 129 -0.42 13.11 -9.23
N ASP A 130 -1.56 13.02 -9.94
CA ASP A 130 -2.13 11.75 -10.41
C ASP A 130 -1.21 11.03 -11.40
N ASP A 131 -0.53 11.78 -12.28
CA ASP A 131 0.39 11.22 -13.26
C ASP A 131 1.57 10.53 -12.54
N THR A 132 2.15 11.19 -11.53
CA THR A 132 3.23 10.64 -10.71
C THR A 132 2.73 9.46 -9.87
N LEU A 133 1.49 9.49 -9.37
CA LEU A 133 0.88 8.37 -8.65
C LEU A 133 0.83 7.11 -9.54
N VAL A 134 0.34 7.25 -10.77
CA VAL A 134 0.28 6.14 -11.73
C VAL A 134 1.68 5.59 -12.01
N GLU A 135 2.66 6.44 -12.27
CA GLU A 135 4.04 6.02 -12.51
C GLU A 135 4.66 5.27 -11.31
N ALA A 136 4.41 5.73 -10.09
CA ALA A 136 4.89 5.11 -8.86
C ALA A 136 4.21 3.75 -8.61
N VAL A 137 2.91 3.63 -8.88
CA VAL A 137 2.18 2.35 -8.82
C VAL A 137 2.75 1.36 -9.84
N GLU A 138 2.96 1.78 -11.09
CA GLU A 138 3.58 0.92 -12.13
C GLU A 138 5.01 0.51 -11.76
N LEU A 139 5.77 1.38 -11.09
CA LEU A 139 7.09 1.04 -10.57
C LEU A 139 6.99 -0.03 -9.48
N ALA A 140 6.10 0.15 -8.50
CA ALA A 140 5.84 -0.83 -7.45
C ALA A 140 5.42 -2.17 -8.06
N GLU A 141 4.52 -2.18 -9.03
CA GLU A 141 4.04 -3.39 -9.70
C GLU A 141 5.19 -4.17 -10.35
N ARG A 142 6.01 -3.48 -11.14
CA ARG A 142 7.14 -4.10 -11.85
C ARG A 142 8.23 -4.55 -10.90
N GLY A 143 8.44 -3.82 -9.80
CA GLY A 143 9.60 -3.96 -8.92
C GLY A 143 9.39 -4.83 -7.68
N LEU A 144 8.17 -4.89 -7.13
CA LEU A 144 7.88 -5.52 -5.84
C LEU A 144 8.00 -7.03 -5.90
N ARG A 145 8.80 -7.60 -5.00
CA ARG A 145 9.07 -9.03 -4.88
C ARG A 145 9.04 -9.43 -3.41
N LEU A 146 8.38 -10.55 -3.14
CA LEU A 146 8.43 -11.24 -1.86
C LEU A 146 9.35 -12.47 -2.00
N LYS A 147 10.46 -12.49 -1.28
CA LYS A 147 11.43 -13.60 -1.32
C LYS A 147 10.95 -14.75 -0.45
#